data_AF-A0A381QND6-F1
#
_entry.id   AF-A0A381QND6-F1
#
_cell.length_a   1.000
_cell.length_b   1.000
_cell.length_c   1.000
_cell.angle_alpha   90.00
_cell.angle_beta   90.00
_cell.angle_gamma   90.00
#
_symmetry.space_group_name_H-M   'P 1'
#
loop_
_entity.id
_entity.type
_entity.pdbx_description
1 polymer ?
#
loop_
_entity_poly.entity_id
_entity_poly.type
_entity_poly.pdbx_seq_one_letter_code
_entity_poly.pdbx_strand_id
1 'polypeptide(L)'
;MFNRGILFSLIFLVSCQMSPPIQEMSDARQAILVAQGSGTGNKSTPNIKAAESYLKMAERGLKAGYYSQARNNAIKAKEKALQSLLTLEKIGKEH
;
A
#
# COMPACT_ATOMS: atom_id res chain seq x y z
N MET A 1 -10.95 7.18 -46.61
CA MET A 1 -11.69 6.00 -46.14
C MET A 1 -10.68 5.04 -45.51
N PHE A 2 -10.52 5.10 -44.18
CA PHE A 2 -9.63 4.23 -43.41
C PHE A 2 -10.50 3.36 -42.49
N ASN A 3 -10.09 2.11 -42.35
CA ASN A 3 -10.92 0.94 -42.08
C ASN A 3 -11.76 0.96 -40.80
N ARG A 4 -12.91 0.29 -40.93
CA ARG A 4 -13.77 -0.24 -39.86
C ARG A 4 -13.02 -1.37 -39.14
N GLY A 5 -13.06 -1.40 -37.82
CA GLY A 5 -12.40 -2.38 -36.96
C GLY A 5 -11.24 -1.71 -36.23
N ILE A 6 -11.25 -1.55 -34.91
CA ILE A 6 -11.64 -2.52 -33.89
C ILE A 6 -12.33 -1.76 -32.77
N LEU A 7 -13.56 -2.18 -32.49
CA LEU A 7 -14.32 -1.87 -31.29
C LEU A 7 -13.53 -2.41 -30.09
N PHE A 8 -12.61 -1.62 -29.52
CA PHE A 8 -12.05 -1.91 -28.19
C PHE A 8 -13.13 -1.56 -27.16
N SER A 9 -14.14 -2.45 -27.08
CA SER A 9 -15.07 -2.48 -25.96
C SER A 9 -14.29 -2.98 -24.74
N LEU A 10 -13.60 -2.07 -24.05
CA LEU A 10 -13.05 -2.32 -22.72
C LEU A 10 -14.23 -2.45 -21.75
N ILE A 11 -14.70 -3.69 -21.60
CA ILE A 11 -15.57 -4.10 -20.51
C ILE A 11 -14.74 -3.97 -19.23
N PHE A 12 -14.89 -2.85 -18.51
CA PHE A 12 -14.52 -2.76 -17.11
C PHE A 12 -15.56 -3.56 -16.32
N LEU A 13 -15.27 -4.84 -16.07
CA LEU A 13 -15.98 -5.63 -15.07
C LEU A 13 -15.70 -5.01 -13.71
N VAL A 14 -16.64 -4.20 -13.25
CA VAL A 14 -16.70 -3.67 -11.87
C VAL A 14 -16.84 -4.88 -10.96
N SER A 15 -15.70 -5.37 -10.46
CA SER A 15 -15.66 -6.54 -9.60
C SER A 15 -16.32 -6.17 -8.28
N CYS A 16 -17.47 -6.79 -7.99
CA CYS A 16 -18.10 -6.71 -6.67
C CYS A 16 -17.07 -7.24 -5.66
N GLN A 17 -16.49 -6.35 -4.83
CA GLN A 17 -15.24 -6.60 -4.11
C GLN A 17 -15.42 -7.58 -2.93
N MET A 18 -15.55 -8.86 -3.23
CA MET A 18 -15.57 -9.99 -2.28
C MET A 18 -14.28 -10.83 -2.38
N SER A 19 -13.21 -10.29 -2.94
CA SER A 19 -11.92 -10.98 -3.10
C SER A 19 -10.88 -10.52 -2.07
N PRO A 20 -9.91 -11.38 -1.73
CA PRO A 20 -8.75 -11.00 -0.93
C PRO A 20 -8.03 -9.76 -1.49
N PRO A 21 -7.62 -8.78 -0.66
CA PRO A 21 -7.00 -7.52 -1.09
C PRO A 21 -5.50 -7.67 -1.43
N ILE A 22 -5.16 -8.53 -2.39
CA ILE A 22 -3.76 -8.86 -2.71
C ILE A 22 -2.97 -7.62 -3.19
N GLN A 23 -3.62 -6.73 -3.94
CA GLN A 23 -2.98 -5.51 -4.46
C GLN A 23 -2.62 -4.57 -3.32
N GLU A 24 -3.56 -4.27 -2.42
CA GLU A 24 -3.30 -3.37 -1.28
C GLU A 24 -2.24 -3.93 -0.33
N MET A 25 -2.23 -5.26 -0.12
CA MET A 25 -1.21 -5.92 0.68
C MET A 25 0.19 -5.79 0.05
N SER A 26 0.30 -5.92 -1.28
CA SER A 26 1.57 -5.75 -2.00
C SER A 26 2.05 -4.31 -1.93
N ASP A 27 1.16 -3.35 -2.22
CA ASP A 27 1.45 -1.92 -2.14
C ASP A 27 1.96 -1.51 -0.75
N ALA A 28 1.32 -2.01 0.31
CA ALA A 28 1.70 -1.72 1.68
C ALA A 28 3.12 -2.25 2.00
N ARG A 29 3.43 -3.49 1.58
CA ARG A 29 4.75 -4.09 1.77
C ARG A 29 5.83 -3.31 1.04
N GLN A 30 5.59 -2.98 -0.23
CA GLN A 30 6.53 -2.21 -1.03
C GLN A 30 6.78 -0.83 -0.43
N ALA A 31 5.73 -0.13 0.00
CA ALA A 31 5.87 1.17 0.65
C ALA A 31 6.70 1.10 1.95
N ILE A 32 6.49 0.07 2.78
CA ILE A 32 7.27 -0.16 4.00
C ILE A 32 8.74 -0.44 3.68
N LEU A 33 9.02 -1.30 2.69
CA LEU A 33 10.40 -1.60 2.26
C LEU A 33 11.14 -0.36 1.79
N VAL A 34 10.49 0.49 0.99
CA VAL A 34 11.06 1.77 0.55
C VAL A 34 11.30 2.69 1.75
N ALA A 35 10.32 2.84 2.64
CA ALA A 35 10.45 3.67 3.84
C ALA A 35 11.59 3.24 4.78
N GLN A 36 11.80 1.93 4.94
CA GLN A 36 12.90 1.38 5.72
C GLN A 36 14.26 1.62 5.04
N GLY A 37 14.34 1.46 3.71
CA GLY A 37 15.56 1.69 2.94
C GLY A 37 15.98 3.15 2.83
N SER A 38 15.03 4.09 2.92
CA SER A 38 15.31 5.54 2.89
C SER A 38 15.70 6.14 4.24
N GLY A 39 15.67 5.36 5.33
CA GLY A 39 16.05 5.84 6.66
C GLY A 39 17.53 6.19 6.75
N THR A 40 17.85 7.46 7.03
CA THR A 40 19.21 7.91 7.34
C THR A 40 19.67 7.33 8.68
N GLY A 41 20.30 6.15 8.62
CA GLY A 41 20.90 5.46 9.76
C GLY A 41 19.90 4.83 10.71
N ASN A 42 19.45 3.60 10.42
CA ASN A 42 18.78 2.64 11.32
C ASN A 42 17.59 3.15 12.17
N LYS A 43 17.11 4.39 11.96
CA LYS A 43 16.05 5.03 12.74
C LYS A 43 14.70 4.67 12.12
N SER A 44 14.09 3.64 12.67
CA SER A 44 12.66 3.36 12.46
C SER A 44 11.84 4.51 13.04
N THR A 45 11.19 5.28 12.16
CA THR A 45 10.30 6.38 12.57
C THR A 45 9.05 5.82 13.26
N PRO A 46 8.35 6.63 14.08
CA PRO A 46 7.04 6.22 14.62
C PRO A 46 6.05 5.80 13.52
N ASN A 47 6.15 6.42 12.34
CA ASN A 47 5.33 6.10 11.18
C ASN A 47 5.65 4.73 10.57
N ILE A 48 6.93 4.31 10.52
CA ILE A 48 7.30 2.95 10.07
C ILE A 48 6.75 1.90 11.04
N LYS A 49 6.90 2.10 12.35
CA LYS A 49 6.34 1.17 13.36
C LYS A 49 4.82 1.05 13.26
N ALA A 50 4.13 2.17 13.04
CA ALA A 50 2.70 2.17 12.82
C ALA A 50 2.32 1.42 11.52
N ALA A 51 3.07 1.63 10.44
CA ALA A 51 2.86 0.93 9.18
C ALA A 51 2.99 -0.60 9.34
N GLU A 52 4.04 -1.07 10.00
CA GLU A 52 4.26 -2.48 10.31
C GLU A 52 3.13 -3.08 11.16
N SER A 53 2.67 -2.33 12.18
CA SER A 53 1.55 -2.74 13.02
C SER A 53 0.27 -2.91 12.20
N TYR A 54 -0.06 -1.95 11.33
CA TYR A 54 -1.22 -2.05 10.46
C TYR A 54 -1.08 -3.20 9.46
N LEU A 55 0.10 -3.42 8.87
CA LEU A 55 0.32 -4.56 7.99
C LEU A 55 0.09 -5.89 8.73
N LYS A 56 0.59 -6.02 9.97
CA LYS A 56 0.35 -7.21 10.81
C LYS A 56 -1.12 -7.41 11.15
N MET A 57 -1.89 -6.33 11.31
CA MET A 57 -3.35 -6.40 11.48
C MET A 57 -4.04 -6.80 10.17
N ALA A 58 -3.56 -6.31 9.03
CA ALA A 58 -4.06 -6.66 7.72
C ALA A 58 -3.86 -8.16 7.42
N GLU A 59 -2.67 -8.69 7.71
CA GLU A 59 -2.36 -10.11 7.55
C GLU A 59 -3.22 -11.02 8.44
N ARG A 60 -3.51 -10.58 9.67
CA ARG A 60 -4.45 -11.28 10.56
C ARG A 60 -5.87 -11.28 9.99
N GLY A 61 -6.35 -10.13 9.53
CA GLY A 61 -7.67 -10.02 8.89
C GLY A 61 -7.76 -10.89 7.63
N LEU A 62 -6.71 -10.91 6.80
CA LEU A 62 -6.62 -11.72 5.60
C LEU A 62 -6.75 -13.21 5.92
N LYS A 63 -5.99 -13.70 6.92
CA LYS A 63 -6.04 -15.09 7.39
C LYS A 63 -7.40 -15.47 7.97
N ALA A 64 -8.09 -14.52 8.60
CA ALA A 64 -9.41 -14.73 9.18
C ALA A 64 -10.57 -14.56 8.19
N GLY A 65 -10.30 -14.25 6.91
CA GLY A 65 -11.33 -14.00 5.90
C GLY A 65 -12.00 -12.61 6.01
N TYR A 66 -11.54 -11.74 6.92
CA TYR A 66 -12.04 -10.38 7.09
C TYR A 66 -11.45 -9.43 6.04
N TYR A 67 -11.75 -9.66 4.75
CA TYR A 67 -11.11 -8.97 3.63
C TYR A 67 -11.29 -7.45 3.64
N SER A 68 -12.46 -6.94 4.04
CA SER A 68 -12.68 -5.49 4.17
C SER A 68 -11.77 -4.87 5.25
N GLN A 69 -11.68 -5.52 6.41
CA GLN A 69 -10.79 -5.07 7.48
C GLN A 69 -9.32 -5.18 7.09
N ALA A 70 -8.95 -6.27 6.41
CA ALA A 70 -7.60 -6.48 5.89
C ALA A 70 -7.21 -5.38 4.90
N ARG A 71 -8.09 -5.06 3.95
CA ARG A 71 -7.87 -3.99 2.96
C ARG A 71 -7.66 -2.64 3.61
N ASN A 72 -8.53 -2.27 4.56
CA ASN A 72 -8.42 -0.99 5.26
C ASN A 72 -7.12 -0.90 6.07
N ASN A 73 -6.70 -1.98 6.72
CA ASN A 73 -5.43 -2.02 7.43
C ASN A 73 -4.22 -1.94 6.46
N ALA A 74 -4.29 -2.59 5.30
CA ALA A 74 -3.24 -2.50 4.28
C ALA A 74 -3.09 -1.06 3.73
N ILE A 75 -4.21 -0.39 3.45
CA ILE A 75 -4.21 1.02 3.02
C ILE A 75 -3.58 1.91 4.10
N LYS A 76 -3.97 1.76 5.38
CA LYS A 76 -3.38 2.51 6.49
C LYS A 76 -1.87 2.24 6.65
N ALA A 77 -1.45 1.00 6.43
CA ALA A 77 -0.03 0.65 6.45
C ALA A 77 0.75 1.41 5.37
N LYS A 78 0.24 1.42 4.12
CA LYS A 78 0.81 2.19 3.01
C LYS A 78 0.90 3.68 3.34
N GLU A 79 -0.19 4.28 3.82
CA GLU A 79 -0.24 5.71 4.18
C GLU A 79 0.81 6.07 5.24
N LYS A 80 0.95 5.24 6.28
CA LYS A 80 1.96 5.46 7.33
C LYS A 80 3.38 5.34 6.80
N ALA A 81 3.65 4.39 5.92
CA ALA A 81 4.97 4.27 5.28
C ALA A 81 5.30 5.52 4.44
N LEU A 82 4.35 6.02 3.65
CA LEU A 82 4.52 7.26 2.88
C LEU A 82 4.74 8.49 3.77
N GLN A 83 4.01 8.60 4.89
CA GLN A 83 4.23 9.67 5.87
C GLN A 83 5.65 9.63 6.46
N SER A 84 6.21 8.43 6.65
CA SER A 84 7.61 8.30 7.07
C SER A 84 8.57 8.85 6.02
N LEU A 85 8.35 8.52 4.74
CA LEU A 85 9.21 9.02 3.65
C LEU A 85 9.23 10.54 3.58
N LEU A 86 8.06 11.19 3.69
CA LEU A 86 7.98 12.65 3.74
C LEU A 86 8.75 13.24 4.92
N THR A 87 8.71 12.58 6.07
CA THR A 87 9.45 13.02 7.27
C THR A 87 10.96 12.87 7.08
N LEU A 88 11.40 11.75 6.50
CA LEU A 88 12.81 11.48 6.21
C LEU A 88 13.37 12.43 5.16
N GLU A 89 12.60 12.72 4.10
CA GLU A 89 12.97 13.70 3.07
C GLU A 89 13.14 15.09 3.66
N LYS A 90 12.25 15.50 4.58
CA LYS A 90 12.37 16.78 5.27
C LYS A 90 13.65 16.85 6.11
N ILE A 91 13.94 15.81 6.90
CA ILE A 91 15.17 15.74 7.70
C ILE A 91 16.41 15.82 6.80
N GLY A 92 16.42 15.12 5.67
CA GLY A 92 17.54 15.12 4.73
C GLY A 92 17.77 16.45 4.00
N LYS A 93 16.80 17.37 4.01
CA LYS A 93 16.93 18.73 3.44
C LYS A 93 17.37 19.79 4.46
N GLU A 94 17.31 19.49 5.75
CA GLU A 94 17.67 20.39 6.85
C GLU A 94 19.15 20.24 7.30
N HIS A 95 19.88 19.32 6.67
CA HIS A 95 21.31 19.06 6.88
C HIS A 95 22.09 19.23 5.57
#